data_AF-A0A4R4DYT1-F1
#
_entry.id   AF-A0A4R4DYT1-F1
#
_cell.length_a   1.000
_cell.length_b   1.000
_cell.length_c   1.000
_cell.angle_alpha   90.00
_cell.angle_beta   90.00
_cell.angle_gamma   90.00
#
_symmetry.space_group_name_H-M   'P 1'
#
loop_
_entity.id
_entity.type
_entity.pdbx_description
1 polymer ?
#
loop_
_entity_poly.entity_id
_entity_poly.type
_entity_poly.pdbx_seq_one_letter_code
_entity_poly.pdbx_strand_id
1 'polypeptide(L)'
;MKTALFFVFLFVLLLAALSWRGYLAFTPHSVDVRVQDTYILLERSTFAVLVLLLSATFFSLGGLLGTGFRGRMFWIAFLLVALAWSGVAAFLYWG
;
A
#
# COMPACT_ATOMS: atom_id res chain seq x y z
N MET A 1 -11.97 8.32 -18.11
CA MET A 1 -11.69 6.87 -18.29
C MET A 1 -10.21 6.56 -18.48
N LYS A 2 -9.48 7.22 -19.39
CA LYS A 2 -8.04 6.97 -19.62
C LYS A 2 -7.17 7.15 -18.35
N THR A 3 -7.48 8.13 -17.51
CA THR A 3 -6.76 8.39 -16.25
C THR A 3 -6.92 7.28 -15.23
N ALA A 4 -8.14 6.75 -15.03
CA ALA A 4 -8.37 5.64 -14.12
C ALA A 4 -7.59 4.38 -14.53
N LEU A 5 -7.55 4.07 -15.83
CA LEU A 5 -6.78 2.93 -16.36
C LEU A 5 -5.27 3.11 -16.18
N PHE A 6 -4.76 4.33 -16.33
CA PHE A 6 -3.36 4.64 -16.05
C PHE A 6 -2.98 4.38 -14.59
N PHE A 7 -3.84 4.80 -13.65
CA PHE A 7 -3.62 4.57 -12.22
C PHE A 7 -3.71 3.09 -11.84
N VAL A 8 -4.62 2.34 -12.45
CA VAL A 8 -4.71 0.87 -12.28
C VAL A 8 -3.45 0.19 -12.82
N PHE A 9 -2.98 0.58 -14.01
CA PHE A 9 -1.75 0.04 -14.58
C PHE A 9 -0.53 0.32 -13.71
N LEU A 10 -0.38 1.57 -13.23
CA LEU A 10 0.71 1.98 -12.35
C LEU A 10 0.67 1.21 -11.02
N PHE A 11 -0.53 1.00 -10.46
CA PHE A 11 -0.74 0.21 -9.27
C PHE A 11 -0.30 -1.25 -9.45
N VAL A 12 -0.72 -1.90 -10.53
CA VAL A 12 -0.34 -3.29 -10.85
C VAL A 12 1.19 -3.42 -10.98
N LEU A 13 1.84 -2.44 -11.62
CA LEU A 13 3.29 -2.44 -11.80
C LEU A 13 4.04 -2.30 -10.46
N LEU A 14 3.56 -1.44 -9.56
CA LEU A 14 4.12 -1.29 -8.21
C LEU A 14 3.89 -2.54 -7.35
N LEU A 15 2.71 -3.15 -7.45
CA LEU A 15 2.39 -4.41 -6.77
C LEU A 15 3.31 -5.54 -7.24
N ALA A 16 3.57 -5.64 -8.55
CA ALA A 16 4.48 -6.62 -9.11
C ALA A 16 5.92 -6.41 -8.61
N ALA A 17 6.41 -5.17 -8.58
CA ALA A 17 7.74 -4.83 -8.08
C ALA A 17 7.89 -5.13 -6.57
N LEU A 18 6.87 -4.83 -5.77
CA LEU A 18 6.83 -5.13 -4.33
C LEU A 18 6.75 -6.64 -4.08
N SER A 19 5.89 -7.35 -4.81
CA SER A 19 5.71 -8.80 -4.70
C SER A 19 6.96 -9.57 -5.11
N TRP A 20 7.67 -9.11 -6.14
CA TRP A 20 8.96 -9.68 -6.55
C TRP A 20 10.00 -9.59 -5.42
N ARG A 21 10.09 -8.43 -4.75
CA ARG A 21 11.00 -8.25 -3.61
C ARG A 21 10.58 -9.08 -2.39
N GLY A 22 9.28 -9.20 -2.12
CA GLY A 22 8.76 -10.01 -1.00
C GLY A 22 8.89 -11.53 -1.24
N TYR A 23 8.68 -12.00 -2.46
CA TYR A 23 8.79 -13.42 -2.81
C TYR A 23 10.21 -13.96 -2.65
N LEU A 24 11.22 -13.17 -3.03
CA LEU A 24 12.63 -13.54 -2.89
C LEU A 24 13.11 -13.60 -1.42
N ALA A 25 12.43 -12.93 -0.50
CA ALA A 25 12.81 -12.91 0.91
C ALA A 25 12.18 -14.04 1.74
N PHE A 26 11.10 -14.68 1.28
CA PHE A 26 10.21 -15.46 2.17
C PHE A 26 9.71 -16.83 1.64
N THR A 27 10.57 -17.63 1.02
CA THR A 27 10.35 -19.09 0.89
C THR A 27 11.60 -19.84 1.36
N PRO A 28 11.50 -20.86 2.25
CA PRO A 28 10.61 -22.02 2.08
C PRO A 28 9.74 -22.41 3.30
N HIS A 29 8.65 -23.13 2.99
CA HIS A 29 7.57 -23.65 3.86
C HIS A 29 7.96 -24.68 4.94
N SER A 30 9.22 -24.73 5.37
CA SER A 30 9.70 -25.70 6.38
C SER A 30 10.00 -25.05 7.74
N VAL A 31 9.74 -23.76 7.93
CA VAL A 31 10.15 -22.97 9.12
C VAL A 31 8.96 -22.31 9.86
N ASP A 32 7.71 -22.61 9.47
CA ASP A 32 6.53 -21.89 9.98
C ASP A 32 6.34 -21.96 11.52
N VAL A 33 6.83 -23.00 12.20
CA VAL A 33 6.65 -23.16 13.66
C VAL A 33 7.59 -22.27 14.49
N ARG A 34 8.72 -21.81 13.95
CA ARG A 34 9.69 -20.95 14.68
C ARG A 34 9.60 -19.46 14.32
N VAL A 35 8.81 -19.11 13.31
CA VAL A 35 8.79 -17.76 12.74
C VAL A 35 7.60 -16.93 13.25
N GLN A 36 6.62 -17.58 13.87
CA GLN A 36 5.34 -16.98 14.28
C GLN A 36 5.50 -15.83 15.31
N ASP A 37 6.60 -15.82 16.07
CA ASP A 37 6.96 -14.77 17.04
C ASP A 37 8.20 -13.94 16.64
N THR A 38 8.70 -14.09 15.42
CA THR A 38 9.89 -13.35 14.96
C THR A 38 9.52 -12.11 14.13
N TYR A 39 10.45 -11.14 14.07
CA TYR A 39 10.37 -9.90 13.27
C TYR A 39 9.88 -10.11 11.81
N ILE A 40 9.99 -11.32 11.27
CA ILE A 40 9.49 -11.73 9.95
C ILE A 40 7.95 -11.63 9.82
N LEU A 41 7.18 -11.90 10.88
CA LEU A 41 5.71 -11.75 10.85
C LEU A 41 5.30 -10.27 10.89
N LEU A 42 6.07 -9.46 11.63
CA LEU A 42 5.95 -8.01 11.64
C LEU A 42 6.25 -7.42 10.24
N GLU A 43 7.27 -7.93 9.55
CA GLU A 43 7.60 -7.53 8.18
C GLU A 43 6.50 -7.89 7.17
N ARG A 44 5.87 -9.07 7.28
CA ARG A 44 4.74 -9.45 6.41
C ARG A 44 3.50 -8.58 6.62
N SER A 45 3.15 -8.31 7.87
CA SER A 45 1.97 -7.50 8.21
C SER A 45 2.19 -6.01 7.88
N THR A 46 3.36 -5.45 8.18
CA THR A 46 3.72 -4.09 7.76
C THR A 46 3.78 -3.94 6.24
N PHE A 47 4.29 -4.94 5.53
CA PHE A 47 4.27 -4.96 4.06
C PHE A 47 2.84 -4.95 3.51
N ALA A 48 1.94 -5.79 4.05
CA ALA A 48 0.54 -5.80 3.65
C ALA A 48 -0.15 -4.45 3.91
N VAL A 49 0.12 -3.81 5.07
CA VAL A 49 -0.41 -2.49 5.40
C VAL A 49 0.09 -1.41 4.44
N LEU A 50 1.39 -1.43 4.09
CA LEU A 50 1.98 -0.49 3.13
C LEU A 50 1.37 -0.66 1.74
N VAL A 51 1.19 -1.91 1.27
CA VAL A 51 0.53 -2.19 -0.01
C VAL A 51 -0.90 -1.63 0.00
N LEU A 52 -1.65 -1.84 1.08
CA LEU A 52 -3.02 -1.35 1.21
C LEU A 52 -3.09 0.19 1.22
N LEU A 53 -2.19 0.86 1.94
CA LEU A 53 -2.07 2.33 1.92
C LEU A 53 -1.76 2.84 0.51
N LEU A 54 -0.81 2.21 -0.17
CA LEU A 54 -0.42 2.58 -1.54
C LEU A 54 -1.60 2.42 -2.51
N SER A 55 -2.36 1.33 -2.38
CA SER A 55 -3.60 1.06 -3.12
C SER A 55 -4.61 2.19 -2.94
N ALA A 56 -4.89 2.55 -1.69
CA ALA A 56 -5.84 3.59 -1.34
C ALA A 56 -5.38 4.98 -1.84
N THR A 57 -4.07 5.21 -1.89
CA THR A 57 -3.47 6.43 -2.44
C THR A 57 -3.76 6.55 -3.94
N PHE A 58 -3.51 5.49 -4.71
CA PHE A 58 -3.77 5.50 -6.15
C PHE A 58 -5.26 5.53 -6.49
N PHE A 59 -6.09 4.85 -5.69
CA PHE A 59 -7.54 4.90 -5.86
C PHE A 59 -8.09 6.31 -5.62
N SER A 60 -7.69 6.96 -4.53
CA SER A 60 -8.15 8.31 -4.20
C SER A 60 -7.64 9.36 -5.18
N LEU A 61 -6.36 9.34 -5.55
CA LEU A 61 -5.79 10.24 -6.55
C LEU A 61 -6.34 9.99 -7.96
N GLY A 62 -6.44 8.73 -8.36
CA GLY A 62 -7.02 8.35 -9.65
C GLY A 62 -8.49 8.74 -9.77
N GLY A 63 -9.25 8.62 -8.68
CA GLY A 63 -10.64 9.08 -8.59
C GLY A 63 -10.78 10.61 -8.58
N LEU A 64 -9.91 11.33 -7.88
CA LEU A 64 -9.86 12.80 -7.91
C LEU A 64 -9.56 13.31 -9.32
N LEU A 65 -8.49 12.81 -9.94
CA LEU A 65 -8.11 13.20 -11.30
C LEU A 65 -9.15 12.75 -12.34
N GLY A 66 -9.74 11.57 -12.15
CA GLY A 66 -10.81 11.04 -13.00
C GLY A 66 -12.10 11.84 -12.96
N THR A 67 -12.39 12.49 -11.84
CA THR A 67 -13.58 13.35 -11.64
C THR A 67 -13.29 14.84 -11.77
N GLY A 68 -12.07 15.23 -12.14
CA GLY A 68 -11.65 16.63 -12.25
C GLY A 68 -11.74 17.37 -10.91
N PHE A 69 -11.38 16.70 -9.80
CA PHE A 69 -11.40 17.21 -8.42
C PHE A 69 -12.78 17.53 -7.84
N ARG A 70 -13.87 17.12 -8.51
CA ARG A 70 -15.25 17.41 -8.07
C ARG A 70 -15.84 16.35 -7.15
N GLY A 71 -15.27 15.14 -7.12
CA GLY A 71 -15.77 14.05 -6.30
C GLY A 71 -15.46 14.20 -4.82
N ARG A 72 -16.45 14.62 -4.01
CA ARG A 72 -16.32 14.76 -2.54
C ARG A 72 -15.86 13.47 -1.85
N MET A 73 -16.35 12.31 -2.31
CA MET A 73 -15.96 11.01 -1.77
C MET A 73 -14.47 10.72 -1.95
N PHE A 74 -13.88 11.09 -3.10
CA PHE A 74 -12.45 10.89 -3.36
C PHE A 74 -11.58 11.86 -2.56
N TRP A 75 -12.07 13.06 -2.26
CA TRP A 75 -11.40 13.98 -1.33
C TRP A 75 -11.35 13.43 0.09
N ILE A 76 -12.47 12.88 0.57
CA ILE A 76 -12.51 12.24 1.90
C ILE A 76 -11.55 11.06 1.94
N ALA A 77 -11.58 10.19 0.93
CA ALA A 77 -10.65 9.06 0.82
C ALA A 77 -9.19 9.53 0.79
N PHE A 78 -8.87 10.59 0.04
CA PHE A 78 -7.53 11.15 -0.03
C PHE A 78 -7.06 11.71 1.32
N LEU A 79 -7.92 12.45 2.04
CA LEU A 79 -7.60 12.99 3.35
C LEU A 79 -7.36 11.87 4.39
N LEU A 80 -8.16 10.82 4.37
CA LEU A 80 -7.96 9.64 5.24
C LEU A 80 -6.64 8.94 4.93
N VAL A 81 -6.29 8.79 3.65
CA VAL A 81 -5.02 8.20 3.24
C VAL A 81 -3.83 9.07 3.64
N ALA A 82 -3.95 10.41 3.50
CA ALA A 82 -2.93 11.35 3.95
C ALA A 82 -2.71 11.28 5.47
N LEU A 83 -3.78 11.14 6.25
CA LEU A 83 -3.71 10.92 7.70
C LEU A 83 -3.05 9.58 8.04
N ALA A 84 -3.34 8.52 7.28
CA ALA A 84 -2.70 7.23 7.48
C ALA A 84 -1.19 7.29 7.20
N TRP A 85 -0.78 8.00 6.13
CA TRP A 85 0.63 8.24 5.84
C TRP A 85 1.34 9.08 6.90
N SER A 86 0.68 10.08 7.50
CA SER A 86 1.28 10.83 8.60
C SER A 86 1.50 9.98 9.84
N GLY A 87 0.61 9.02 10.12
CA GLY A 87 0.82 8.00 11.16
C GLY A 87 2.03 7.11 10.89
N VAL A 88 2.20 6.64 9.65
CA VAL A 88 3.37 5.85 9.23
C VAL A 88 4.65 6.69 9.34
N ALA A 89 4.63 7.95 8.91
CA ALA A 89 5.78 8.85 9.04
C ALA A 89 6.15 9.09 10.50
N ALA A 90 5.17 9.36 11.38
CA ALA A 90 5.41 9.53 12.81
C ALA A 90 6.04 8.26 13.43
N PHE A 91 5.55 7.08 13.06
CA PHE A 91 6.14 5.81 13.49
C PHE A 91 7.59 5.66 13.03
N LEU A 92 7.93 6.04 11.81
CA LEU A 92 9.30 5.94 11.28
C LEU A 92 10.28 6.96 11.90
N TYR A 93 9.80 8.14 12.29
CA TYR A 93 10.66 9.19 12.86
C TYR A 93 10.86 9.07 14.38
N TRP A 94 9.92 8.45 15.10
CA TRP A 94 9.95 8.35 16.57
C TRP A 94 10.09 6.91 17.08
N GLY A 95 10.04 5.90 16.21
CA GLY A 95 10.22 4.48 16.52
C GLY A 95 11.66 4.01 16.52
#